data_AF-A0AA36CKV8-F1
#
_entry.id   AF-A0AA36CKV8-F1
#
_cell.length_a   1.000
_cell.length_b   1.000
_cell.length_c   1.000
_cell.angle_alpha   90.00
_cell.angle_beta   90.00
_cell.angle_gamma   90.00
#
_symmetry.space_group_name_H-M   'P 1'
#
loop_
_entity.id
_entity.type
_entity.pdbx_description
1 polymer ?
#
loop_
_entity_poly.entity_id
_entity_poly.type
_entity_poly.pdbx_seq_one_letter_code
_entity_poly.pdbx_strand_id
1 'polypeptide(L)'
;MREEVNQLSGADAERVAQLAEKLLIHTCKDLRVVTYYLWARLQKGGEAGLADGLTLLAALVERFAAEVLPVRANSRKMALEWLASGKVLDSLSLYPEVVRSEAERTVAALAWLERGLETWPQDQRPALGALYGALSARLTQSGGVDALVPQHSASHESNAHTSPSATAIKSGRDLLDSGRALAGYLREQPQGWLAAHRLMKSLRWDTVHQAPPEETSGNTRLAPPRGDYRAQLKRLYLQQSWTELLDQVERIYAEGVNHFWLDLQWYLCQALSKQPAPQDSWADIVKRDLGMFLDRLPGLELLHWSDGAPFADEITRDWITQHVTGNRAQQWLPAPKAVPTTADTDILSLESEALAQADSAGVEVALAWLAARPDMQTGRQRWLLRLLMARVAEQYGKSDLAMHLLAELDATAQHHALDAWEPELNFEVKARLLKLLRLKAQRTDADKPSLTRRTEALLAALVAIDPVSAAVLCG
;
A
#
# COMPACT_ATOMS: atom_id res chain seq x y z
N MET A 1 3.74 17.47 -42.99
CA MET A 1 2.90 17.35 -41.78
C MET A 1 2.07 16.08 -41.80
N ARG A 2 1.11 15.90 -42.73
CA ARG A 2 0.33 14.65 -42.81
C ARG A 2 1.21 13.40 -42.96
N GLU A 3 2.25 13.48 -43.79
CA GLU A 3 3.22 12.38 -43.96
C GLU A 3 3.93 12.04 -42.65
N GLU A 4 4.49 13.06 -41.96
CA GLU A 4 5.09 12.91 -40.63
C GLU A 4 4.13 12.28 -39.61
N VAL A 5 2.90 12.79 -39.53
CA VAL A 5 1.88 12.28 -38.61
C VAL A 5 1.45 10.85 -38.97
N ASN A 6 1.62 10.39 -40.21
CA ASN A 6 1.23 9.04 -40.61
C ASN A 6 2.37 8.01 -40.55
N GLN A 7 3.58 8.40 -40.15
CA GLN A 7 4.66 7.45 -39.95
C GLN A 7 4.33 6.45 -38.83
N LEU A 8 4.62 5.17 -39.07
CA LEU A 8 4.36 4.07 -38.14
C LEU A 8 5.34 4.06 -36.96
N SER A 9 6.55 4.58 -37.15
CA SER A 9 7.59 4.69 -36.12
C SER A 9 8.50 5.88 -36.39
N GLY A 10 8.96 6.58 -35.35
CA GLY A 10 9.94 7.66 -35.50
C GLY A 10 9.39 9.00 -35.98
N ALA A 11 8.06 9.22 -35.88
CA ALA A 11 7.44 10.48 -36.26
C ALA A 11 8.01 11.66 -35.43
N ASP A 12 8.48 12.71 -36.10
CA ASP A 12 9.02 13.89 -35.44
C ASP A 12 7.90 14.83 -34.95
N ALA A 13 7.48 14.63 -33.70
CA ALA A 13 6.47 15.45 -33.04
C ALA A 13 6.91 16.92 -32.92
N GLU A 14 8.21 17.22 -32.80
CA GLU A 14 8.69 18.60 -32.76
C GLU A 14 8.44 19.30 -34.09
N ARG A 15 8.79 18.61 -35.18
CA ARG A 15 8.60 19.15 -36.52
C ARG A 15 7.12 19.36 -36.83
N VAL A 16 6.26 18.44 -36.40
CA VAL A 16 4.80 18.60 -36.55
C VAL A 16 4.30 19.82 -35.79
N ALA A 17 4.72 20.00 -34.53
CA ALA A 17 4.32 21.16 -33.72
C ALA A 17 4.75 22.49 -34.36
N GLN A 18 6.02 22.62 -34.79
CA GLN A 18 6.54 23.83 -35.44
C GLN A 18 5.81 24.16 -36.75
N LEU A 19 5.55 23.15 -37.58
CA LEU A 19 4.82 23.34 -38.84
C LEU A 19 3.37 23.76 -38.59
N ALA A 20 2.72 23.17 -37.59
CA ALA A 20 1.33 23.46 -37.27
C ALA A 20 1.17 24.85 -36.65
N GLU A 21 2.09 25.26 -35.78
CA GLU A 21 2.15 26.61 -35.23
C GLU A 21 2.29 27.66 -36.35
N LYS A 22 3.22 27.46 -37.29
CA LYS A 22 3.40 28.37 -38.43
C LYS A 22 2.13 28.52 -39.27
N LEU A 23 1.44 27.41 -39.55
CA LEU A 23 0.18 27.44 -40.31
C LEU A 23 -0.95 28.09 -39.52
N LEU A 24 -1.11 27.77 -38.24
CA LEU A 24 -2.20 28.28 -37.40
C LEU A 24 -2.05 29.77 -37.10
N ILE A 25 -0.82 30.27 -36.94
CA ILE A 25 -0.56 31.70 -36.69
C ILE A 25 -0.70 32.50 -37.98
N HIS A 26 -0.06 32.07 -39.08
CA HIS A 26 0.13 32.94 -40.25
C HIS A 26 -0.71 32.60 -41.48
N THR A 27 -1.37 31.43 -41.53
CA THR A 27 -1.96 30.94 -42.80
C THR A 27 -3.44 30.60 -42.69
N CYS A 28 -3.85 29.75 -41.74
CA CYS A 28 -5.21 29.24 -41.73
C CYS A 28 -5.71 28.85 -40.32
N LYS A 29 -7.02 28.65 -40.20
CA LYS A 29 -7.69 28.07 -39.03
C LYS A 29 -8.28 26.73 -39.44
N ASP A 30 -7.43 25.71 -39.52
CA ASP A 30 -7.80 24.37 -40.02
C ASP A 30 -7.81 23.33 -38.91
N LEU A 31 -8.93 22.63 -38.78
CA LEU A 31 -9.16 21.60 -37.76
C LEU A 31 -8.18 20.43 -37.89
N ARG A 32 -7.73 20.10 -39.09
CA ARG A 32 -6.73 19.04 -39.29
C ARG A 32 -5.38 19.45 -38.73
N VAL A 33 -5.02 20.72 -38.91
CA VAL A 33 -3.74 21.24 -38.45
C VAL A 33 -3.72 21.33 -36.92
N VAL A 34 -4.81 21.80 -36.30
CA VAL A 34 -4.89 21.86 -34.83
C VAL A 34 -4.98 20.48 -34.19
N THR A 35 -5.62 19.48 -34.80
CA THR A 35 -5.61 18.11 -34.25
C THR A 35 -4.23 17.46 -34.35
N TYR A 36 -3.47 17.72 -35.43
CA TYR A 36 -2.05 17.31 -35.50
C TYR A 36 -1.17 18.06 -34.49
N TYR A 37 -1.41 19.35 -34.28
CA TYR A 37 -0.73 20.12 -33.25
C TYR A 37 -0.99 19.56 -31.85
N LEU A 38 -2.25 19.25 -31.54
CA LEU A 38 -2.66 18.62 -30.28
C LEU A 38 -1.94 17.29 -30.07
N TRP A 39 -1.91 16.41 -31.07
CA TRP A 39 -1.17 15.15 -30.97
C TRP A 39 0.33 15.36 -30.72
N ALA A 40 0.95 16.31 -31.43
CA ALA A 40 2.36 16.64 -31.23
C ALA A 40 2.65 17.23 -29.83
N ARG A 41 1.73 18.05 -29.32
CA ARG A 41 1.79 18.60 -27.95
C ARG A 41 1.61 17.50 -26.92
N LEU A 42 0.71 16.56 -27.12
CA LEU A 42 0.56 15.37 -26.26
C LEU A 42 1.86 14.55 -26.22
N GLN A 43 2.48 14.31 -27.37
CA GLN A 43 3.74 13.56 -27.49
C GLN A 43 4.95 14.23 -26.81
N LYS A 44 4.92 15.56 -26.64
CA LYS A 44 6.01 16.30 -25.99
C LYS A 44 5.73 16.68 -24.54
N GLY A 45 4.51 17.12 -24.27
CA GLY A 45 4.08 17.74 -23.02
C GLY A 45 3.09 16.89 -22.22
N GLY A 46 2.80 15.66 -22.65
CA GLY A 46 1.87 14.77 -21.95
C GLY A 46 0.49 15.40 -21.77
N GLU A 47 -0.03 15.34 -20.54
CA GLU A 47 -1.35 15.89 -20.19
C GLU A 47 -1.48 17.39 -20.37
N ALA A 48 -0.45 18.17 -20.00
CA ALA A 48 -0.47 19.62 -20.20
C ALA A 48 -0.53 19.97 -21.69
N GLY A 49 0.23 19.24 -22.51
CA GLY A 49 0.19 19.38 -23.97
C GLY A 49 -1.18 19.03 -24.57
N LEU A 50 -1.83 18.00 -24.04
CA LEU A 50 -3.22 17.65 -24.41
C LEU A 50 -4.21 18.75 -24.05
N ALA A 51 -4.16 19.25 -22.80
CA ALA A 51 -5.04 20.30 -22.31
C ALA A 51 -4.89 21.59 -23.13
N ASP A 52 -3.65 22.01 -23.42
CA ASP A 52 -3.36 23.16 -24.28
C ASP A 52 -3.91 22.97 -25.70
N GLY A 53 -3.67 21.79 -26.29
CA GLY A 53 -4.16 21.46 -27.63
C GLY A 53 -5.68 21.44 -27.73
N LEU A 54 -6.36 20.86 -26.73
CA LEU A 54 -7.82 20.84 -26.64
C LEU A 54 -8.40 22.24 -26.42
N THR A 55 -7.74 23.05 -25.59
CA THR A 55 -8.15 24.45 -25.36
C THR A 55 -8.05 25.25 -26.65
N LEU A 56 -6.95 25.11 -27.40
CA LEU A 56 -6.79 25.76 -28.70
C LEU A 56 -7.84 25.29 -29.71
N LEU A 57 -8.14 23.99 -29.73
CA LEU A 57 -9.17 23.42 -30.59
C LEU A 57 -10.57 23.98 -30.25
N ALA A 58 -10.95 23.99 -28.97
CA ALA A 58 -12.22 24.53 -28.50
C ALA A 58 -12.37 26.02 -28.89
N ALA A 59 -11.33 26.83 -28.63
CA ALA A 59 -11.30 28.23 -29.01
C ALA A 59 -11.43 28.43 -30.53
N LEU A 60 -10.84 27.55 -31.33
CA LEU A 60 -10.88 27.63 -32.79
C LEU A 60 -12.26 27.26 -33.33
N VAL A 61 -12.93 26.25 -32.75
CA VAL A 61 -14.31 25.86 -33.09
C VAL A 61 -15.30 26.97 -32.73
N GLU A 62 -15.16 27.60 -31.56
CA GLU A 62 -16.06 28.68 -31.13
C GLU A 62 -15.82 29.99 -31.91
N ARG A 63 -14.59 30.49 -31.95
CA ARG A 63 -14.29 31.83 -32.48
C ARG A 63 -14.34 31.91 -34.00
N PHE A 64 -14.09 30.80 -34.69
CA PHE A 64 -14.03 30.75 -36.15
C PHE A 64 -15.09 29.82 -36.75
N ALA A 65 -16.21 29.56 -36.05
CA ALA A 65 -17.24 28.59 -36.47
C ALA A 65 -17.67 28.71 -37.95
N ALA A 66 -17.76 29.94 -38.49
CA ALA A 66 -18.14 30.21 -39.87
C ALA A 66 -17.00 30.04 -40.90
N GLU A 67 -15.75 30.24 -40.48
CA GLU A 67 -14.57 30.33 -41.36
C GLU A 67 -13.62 29.15 -41.20
N VAL A 68 -13.88 28.28 -40.23
CA VAL A 68 -13.01 27.16 -39.90
C VAL A 68 -12.90 26.15 -41.04
N LEU A 69 -11.67 25.80 -41.39
CA LEU A 69 -11.37 24.78 -42.39
C LEU A 69 -11.35 23.38 -41.74
N PRO A 70 -11.67 22.31 -42.48
CA PRO A 70 -12.14 22.30 -43.87
C PRO A 70 -13.56 22.87 -44.04
N VAL A 71 -13.86 23.47 -45.20
CA VAL A 71 -15.23 24.01 -45.47
C VAL A 71 -16.29 22.90 -45.49
N ARG A 72 -15.92 21.70 -45.95
CA ARG A 72 -16.85 20.56 -46.04
C ARG A 72 -17.14 19.99 -44.65
N ALA A 73 -18.42 19.93 -44.29
CA ALA A 73 -18.90 19.43 -43.01
C ALA A 73 -18.32 18.05 -42.63
N ASN A 74 -18.39 17.07 -43.53
CA ASN A 74 -17.88 15.72 -43.25
C ASN A 74 -16.34 15.72 -43.03
N SER A 75 -15.61 16.60 -43.72
CA SER A 75 -14.16 16.72 -43.51
C SER A 75 -13.82 17.39 -42.17
N ARG A 76 -14.64 18.31 -41.67
CA ARG A 76 -14.52 18.85 -40.29
C ARG A 76 -14.74 17.76 -39.27
N LYS A 77 -15.82 16.99 -39.42
CA LYS A 77 -16.16 15.85 -38.57
C LYS A 77 -15.01 14.86 -38.47
N MET A 78 -14.48 14.40 -39.62
CA MET A 78 -13.34 13.48 -39.68
C MET A 78 -12.07 14.04 -39.03
N ALA A 79 -11.81 15.35 -39.15
CA ALA A 79 -10.64 15.97 -38.53
C ALA A 79 -10.69 15.89 -36.99
N LEU A 80 -11.89 16.02 -36.41
CA LEU A 80 -12.12 15.92 -34.97
C LEU A 80 -12.15 14.46 -34.49
N GLU A 81 -12.82 13.58 -35.23
CA GLU A 81 -12.88 12.14 -34.91
C GLU A 81 -11.50 11.45 -34.98
N TRP A 82 -10.54 12.04 -35.68
CA TRP A 82 -9.16 11.57 -35.65
C TRP A 82 -8.55 11.58 -34.24
N LEU A 83 -9.03 12.43 -33.31
CA LEU A 83 -8.62 12.42 -31.90
C LEU A 83 -9.06 11.16 -31.16
N ALA A 84 -10.08 10.47 -31.65
CA ALA A 84 -10.53 9.18 -31.15
C ALA A 84 -9.87 7.99 -31.88
N SER A 85 -8.88 8.23 -32.74
CA SER A 85 -8.15 7.16 -33.44
C SER A 85 -7.13 6.47 -32.52
N GLY A 86 -6.82 5.19 -32.81
CA GLY A 86 -5.83 4.41 -32.07
C GLY A 86 -4.49 5.14 -31.91
N LYS A 87 -4.01 5.85 -32.94
CA LYS A 87 -2.76 6.62 -32.85
C LYS A 87 -2.75 7.65 -31.73
N VAL A 88 -3.86 8.36 -31.52
CA VAL A 88 -3.97 9.37 -30.46
C VAL A 88 -4.19 8.69 -29.11
N LEU A 89 -5.04 7.66 -29.06
CA LEU A 89 -5.32 6.93 -27.82
C LEU A 89 -4.09 6.18 -27.29
N ASP A 90 -3.31 5.56 -28.17
CA ASP A 90 -2.04 4.90 -27.81
C ASP A 90 -1.04 5.92 -27.26
N SER A 91 -1.03 7.14 -27.81
CA SER A 91 -0.20 8.24 -27.29
C SER A 91 -0.59 8.65 -25.86
N LEU A 92 -1.86 8.52 -25.48
CA LEU A 92 -2.29 8.76 -24.10
C LEU A 92 -1.75 7.71 -23.13
N SER A 93 -1.56 6.47 -23.59
CA SER A 93 -1.04 5.38 -22.75
C SER A 93 0.43 5.56 -22.32
N LEU A 94 1.19 6.38 -23.06
CA LEU A 94 2.56 6.76 -22.72
C LEU A 94 2.64 7.65 -21.45
N TYR A 95 1.51 8.25 -21.07
CA TYR A 95 1.39 9.14 -19.92
C TYR A 95 0.28 8.61 -18.99
N PRO A 96 0.51 7.48 -18.29
CA PRO A 96 -0.53 6.84 -17.47
C PRO A 96 -0.87 7.64 -16.21
N GLU A 97 0.01 8.52 -15.76
CA GLU A 97 -0.15 9.32 -14.55
C GLU A 97 -1.10 10.48 -14.79
N VAL A 98 -2.18 10.55 -13.99
CA VAL A 98 -3.16 11.63 -14.08
C VAL A 98 -2.94 12.70 -13.03
N VAL A 99 -2.84 13.91 -13.55
CA VAL A 99 -2.63 15.12 -12.81
C VAL A 99 -4.07 15.73 -12.72
N ARG A 100 -4.73 15.82 -11.54
CA ARG A 100 -5.94 16.66 -11.23
C ARG A 100 -6.20 17.99 -12.00
N SER A 101 -5.64 19.17 -11.71
CA SER A 101 -5.81 20.42 -12.51
C SER A 101 -5.56 20.28 -14.02
N GLU A 102 -4.61 19.48 -14.52
CA GLU A 102 -4.49 19.22 -15.96
C GLU A 102 -5.66 18.37 -16.48
N ALA A 103 -6.17 17.45 -15.66
CA ALA A 103 -7.42 16.74 -15.92
C ALA A 103 -8.63 17.69 -15.84
N GLU A 104 -8.68 18.63 -14.88
CA GLU A 104 -9.73 19.65 -14.77
C GLU A 104 -9.68 20.60 -15.98
N ARG A 105 -8.48 20.99 -16.42
CA ARG A 105 -8.26 21.78 -17.66
C ARG A 105 -8.67 21.00 -18.89
N THR A 106 -8.33 19.71 -18.96
CA THR A 106 -8.75 18.82 -20.05
C THR A 106 -10.27 18.70 -20.09
N VAL A 107 -10.91 18.45 -18.93
CA VAL A 107 -12.38 18.37 -18.80
C VAL A 107 -13.03 19.70 -19.15
N ALA A 108 -12.49 20.83 -18.68
CA ALA A 108 -12.99 22.16 -19.01
C ALA A 108 -12.87 22.46 -20.51
N ALA A 109 -11.74 22.10 -21.14
CA ALA A 109 -11.53 22.25 -22.57
C ALA A 109 -12.48 21.34 -23.39
N LEU A 110 -12.73 20.12 -22.93
CA LEU A 110 -13.70 19.21 -23.56
C LEU A 110 -15.13 19.74 -23.42
N ALA A 111 -15.54 20.20 -22.23
CA ALA A 111 -16.86 20.79 -22.03
C ALA A 111 -17.04 22.07 -22.87
N TRP A 112 -15.99 22.88 -23.02
CA TRP A 112 -16.01 24.04 -23.92
C TRP A 112 -16.14 23.61 -25.39
N LEU A 113 -15.38 22.60 -25.82
CA LEU A 113 -15.50 22.05 -27.16
C LEU A 113 -16.90 21.51 -27.43
N GLU A 114 -17.49 20.75 -26.51
CA GLU A 114 -18.86 20.22 -26.62
C GLU A 114 -19.88 21.32 -26.83
N ARG A 115 -19.83 22.38 -26.01
CA ARG A 115 -20.69 23.55 -26.18
C ARG A 115 -20.54 24.20 -27.55
N GLY A 116 -19.31 24.27 -28.07
CA GLY A 116 -19.06 24.75 -29.44
C GLY A 116 -19.71 23.85 -30.49
N LEU A 117 -19.61 22.53 -30.32
CA LEU A 117 -20.16 21.53 -31.23
C LEU A 117 -21.69 21.41 -31.14
N GLU A 118 -22.33 21.80 -30.03
CA GLU A 118 -23.79 21.88 -29.92
C GLU A 118 -24.42 22.83 -30.95
N THR A 119 -23.67 23.85 -31.38
CA THR A 119 -24.13 24.76 -32.45
C THR A 119 -24.14 24.12 -33.83
N TRP A 120 -23.50 22.95 -34.01
CA TRP A 120 -23.45 22.25 -35.29
C TRP A 120 -24.67 21.34 -35.47
N PRO A 121 -25.10 21.11 -36.73
CA PRO A 121 -26.12 20.11 -37.05
C PRO A 121 -25.77 18.72 -36.52
N GLN A 122 -26.77 17.98 -36.03
CA GLN A 122 -26.56 16.72 -35.31
C GLN A 122 -25.79 15.67 -36.11
N ASP A 123 -26.01 15.60 -37.42
CA ASP A 123 -25.34 14.70 -38.37
C ASP A 123 -23.85 15.03 -38.58
N GLN A 124 -23.47 16.29 -38.32
CA GLN A 124 -22.12 16.83 -38.50
C GLN A 124 -21.28 16.81 -37.22
N ARG A 125 -21.88 16.48 -36.07
CA ARG A 125 -21.16 16.39 -34.79
C ARG A 125 -20.24 15.16 -34.78
N PRO A 126 -18.98 15.29 -34.31
CA PRO A 126 -18.04 14.19 -34.25
C PRO A 126 -18.35 13.21 -33.11
N ALA A 127 -18.05 11.93 -33.33
CA ALA A 127 -18.09 10.91 -32.28
C ALA A 127 -16.78 10.88 -31.48
N LEU A 128 -16.77 11.52 -30.30
CA LEU A 128 -15.61 11.58 -29.41
C LEU A 128 -15.68 10.59 -28.22
N GLY A 129 -16.65 9.68 -28.21
CA GLY A 129 -16.87 8.76 -27.08
C GLY A 129 -15.66 7.88 -26.74
N ALA A 130 -14.86 7.45 -27.73
CA ALA A 130 -13.64 6.68 -27.48
C ALA A 130 -12.56 7.50 -26.76
N LEU A 131 -12.45 8.80 -27.08
CA LEU A 131 -11.55 9.73 -26.39
C LEU A 131 -11.97 9.93 -24.93
N TYR A 132 -13.27 10.16 -24.69
CA TYR A 132 -13.80 10.28 -23.33
C TYR A 132 -13.62 9.01 -22.52
N GLY A 133 -13.88 7.85 -23.12
CA GLY A 133 -13.66 6.55 -22.50
C GLY A 133 -12.20 6.34 -22.10
N ALA A 134 -11.25 6.68 -22.99
CA ALA A 134 -9.82 6.55 -22.70
C ALA A 134 -9.36 7.48 -21.57
N LEU A 135 -9.82 8.74 -21.56
CA LEU A 135 -9.47 9.71 -20.51
C LEU A 135 -10.09 9.31 -19.16
N SER A 136 -11.34 8.85 -19.16
CA SER A 136 -12.02 8.35 -17.95
C SER A 136 -11.34 7.10 -17.40
N ALA A 137 -10.96 6.15 -18.28
CA ALA A 137 -10.24 4.94 -17.89
C ALA A 137 -8.88 5.29 -17.25
N ARG A 138 -8.13 6.23 -17.85
CA ARG A 138 -6.85 6.69 -17.33
C ARG A 138 -6.97 7.35 -15.95
N LEU A 139 -7.96 8.23 -15.78
CA LEU A 139 -8.25 8.88 -14.49
C LEU A 139 -8.59 7.85 -13.42
N THR A 140 -9.39 6.85 -13.78
CA THR A 140 -9.81 5.79 -12.88
C THR A 140 -8.64 4.87 -12.49
N GLN A 141 -7.77 4.53 -13.45
CA GLN A 141 -6.57 3.73 -13.23
C GLN A 141 -5.54 4.43 -12.33
N SER A 142 -5.58 5.77 -12.28
CA SER A 142 -4.76 6.60 -11.39
C SER A 142 -5.37 6.84 -10.00
N GLY A 143 -6.49 6.19 -9.65
CA GLY A 143 -7.15 6.33 -8.34
C GLY A 143 -8.26 7.39 -8.27
N GLY A 144 -8.59 8.06 -9.37
CA GLY A 144 -9.64 9.08 -9.42
C GLY A 144 -9.17 10.49 -9.05
N VAL A 145 -10.07 11.48 -9.11
CA VAL A 145 -9.76 12.90 -8.84
C VAL A 145 -9.39 13.19 -7.38
N ASP A 146 -9.85 12.34 -6.45
CA ASP A 146 -9.71 12.49 -5.00
C ASP A 146 -8.71 11.51 -4.37
N ALA A 147 -8.14 10.56 -5.12
CA ALA A 147 -6.99 9.82 -4.62
C ALA A 147 -5.87 10.83 -4.40
N LEU A 148 -5.51 11.09 -3.14
CA LEU A 148 -4.55 12.12 -2.72
C LEU A 148 -3.09 11.81 -3.11
N VAL A 149 -2.89 11.25 -4.30
CA VAL A 149 -1.84 11.73 -5.21
C VAL A 149 -2.45 12.05 -6.59
N PRO A 150 -3.07 13.23 -6.78
CA PRO A 150 -3.07 13.88 -8.07
C PRO A 150 -1.90 14.85 -8.06
N GLN A 151 -1.01 14.61 -9.00
CA GLN A 151 0.29 15.26 -9.18
C GLN A 151 0.25 16.78 -9.42
N HIS A 152 -0.40 17.63 -8.63
CA HIS A 152 -0.91 18.87 -9.19
C HIS A 152 -0.12 20.19 -9.08
N SER A 153 0.29 20.72 -10.23
CA SER A 153 0.80 22.09 -10.50
C SER A 153 -0.31 23.12 -10.55
N ALA A 154 -0.06 24.32 -10.00
CA ALA A 154 -0.80 25.52 -10.37
C ALA A 154 0.13 26.67 -10.82
N SER A 155 -0.30 27.29 -11.94
CA SER A 155 -0.03 28.61 -12.52
C SER A 155 1.41 29.04 -12.88
N HIS A 156 1.63 29.25 -14.18
CA HIS A 156 2.58 30.22 -14.72
C HIS A 156 1.90 31.59 -14.82
N GLU A 157 2.41 32.58 -14.08
CA GLU A 157 2.48 33.94 -14.61
C GLU A 157 3.95 34.23 -14.94
N SER A 158 4.16 34.76 -16.13
CA SER A 158 5.47 35.10 -16.67
C SER A 158 5.82 36.53 -16.22
N ASN A 159 6.92 36.71 -15.48
CA ASN A 159 7.80 37.87 -15.66
C ASN A 159 9.19 37.68 -15.02
N ALA A 160 10.18 37.61 -15.91
CA ALA A 160 11.50 38.23 -15.89
C ALA A 160 12.48 38.11 -14.70
N HIS A 161 13.72 37.73 -15.08
CA HIS A 161 15.05 38.04 -14.50
C HIS A 161 15.79 36.99 -13.64
N THR A 162 16.78 36.39 -14.31
CA THR A 162 18.10 35.86 -13.88
C THR A 162 18.43 35.76 -12.38
N SER A 163 18.39 34.53 -11.87
CA SER A 163 19.29 33.86 -10.91
C SER A 163 18.92 32.36 -10.93
N PRO A 164 19.78 31.38 -10.58
CA PRO A 164 19.34 29.98 -10.45
C PRO A 164 18.52 29.84 -9.17
N SER A 165 17.30 30.39 -9.17
CA SER A 165 16.32 30.12 -8.13
C SER A 165 15.84 28.69 -8.30
N ALA A 166 15.92 27.90 -7.23
CA ALA A 166 15.36 26.55 -7.17
C ALA A 166 13.98 26.53 -7.86
N THR A 167 13.80 25.63 -8.83
CA THR A 167 12.52 25.45 -9.52
C THR A 167 11.44 25.21 -8.48
N ALA A 168 10.50 26.14 -8.35
CA ALA A 168 9.39 26.00 -7.42
C ALA A 168 8.66 24.68 -7.71
N ILE A 169 8.47 23.85 -6.68
CA ILE A 169 7.71 22.61 -6.77
C ILE A 169 6.25 23.00 -6.96
N LYS A 170 5.73 22.83 -8.17
CA LYS A 170 4.35 23.17 -8.50
C LYS A 170 3.47 21.95 -8.38
N SER A 171 3.91 20.80 -8.89
CA SER A 171 3.16 19.55 -8.88
C SER A 171 3.64 18.48 -7.91
N GLY A 172 2.76 17.52 -7.59
CA GLY A 172 3.18 16.24 -7.01
C GLY A 172 4.15 15.45 -7.90
N ARG A 173 4.08 15.60 -9.24
CA ARG A 173 5.09 15.07 -10.15
C ARG A 173 6.41 15.81 -9.98
N ASP A 174 6.43 17.15 -9.97
CA ASP A 174 7.64 17.93 -9.71
C ASP A 174 8.22 17.61 -8.33
N LEU A 175 7.36 17.36 -7.33
CA LEU A 175 7.76 16.96 -5.99
C LEU A 175 8.45 15.60 -6.01
N LEU A 176 7.88 14.62 -6.72
CA LEU A 176 8.50 13.30 -6.89
C LEU A 176 9.77 13.36 -7.74
N ASP A 177 9.82 14.19 -8.78
CA ASP A 177 10.99 14.38 -9.65
C ASP A 177 12.13 15.06 -8.88
N SER A 178 11.81 16.12 -8.14
CA SER A 178 12.74 16.79 -7.22
C SER A 178 13.17 15.84 -6.10
N GLY A 179 12.22 15.07 -5.55
CA GLY A 179 12.48 14.04 -4.54
C GLY A 179 13.43 12.96 -5.07
N ARG A 180 13.25 12.50 -6.31
CA ARG A 180 14.15 11.54 -6.98
C ARG A 180 15.53 12.13 -7.20
N ALA A 181 15.63 13.39 -7.62
CA ALA A 181 16.90 14.09 -7.78
C ALA A 181 17.64 14.24 -6.44
N LEU A 182 16.94 14.67 -5.39
CA LEU A 182 17.47 14.79 -4.02
C LEU A 182 17.87 13.42 -3.46
N ALA A 183 17.04 12.39 -3.63
CA ALA A 183 17.35 11.01 -3.23
C ALA A 183 18.53 10.44 -4.03
N GLY A 184 18.70 10.84 -5.29
CA GLY A 184 19.89 10.53 -6.09
C GLY A 184 21.14 11.15 -5.49
N TYR A 185 21.12 12.46 -5.22
CA TYR A 185 22.23 13.17 -4.58
C TYR A 185 22.58 12.59 -3.21
N LEU A 186 21.57 12.29 -2.37
CA LEU A 186 21.76 11.67 -1.05
C LEU A 186 22.43 10.30 -1.17
N ARG A 187 22.07 9.49 -2.17
CA ARG A 187 22.71 8.18 -2.39
C ARG A 187 24.19 8.28 -2.77
N GLU A 188 24.59 9.35 -3.43
CA GLU A 188 26.00 9.60 -3.76
C GLU A 188 26.82 10.01 -2.53
N GLN A 189 26.17 10.41 -1.43
CA GLN A 189 26.85 10.76 -0.18
C GLN A 189 27.23 9.52 0.64
N PRO A 190 28.33 9.55 1.41
CA PRO A 190 28.68 8.48 2.34
C PRO A 190 27.55 8.19 3.32
N GLN A 191 27.13 6.92 3.41
CA GLN A 191 26.02 6.47 4.27
C GLN A 191 24.65 7.14 3.98
N GLY A 192 24.49 7.80 2.83
CA GLY A 192 23.28 8.56 2.52
C GLY A 192 22.09 7.75 2.03
N TRP A 193 22.25 6.42 1.87
CA TRP A 193 21.18 5.52 1.42
C TRP A 193 19.92 5.62 2.30
N LEU A 194 20.05 5.53 3.63
CA LEU A 194 18.90 5.58 4.53
C LEU A 194 18.13 6.91 4.41
N ALA A 195 18.86 8.03 4.26
CA ALA A 195 18.24 9.33 4.08
C ALA A 195 17.48 9.41 2.74
N ALA A 196 18.09 8.93 1.66
CA ALA A 196 17.45 8.86 0.34
C ALA A 196 16.20 7.98 0.37
N HIS A 197 16.30 6.81 1.01
CA HIS A 197 15.22 5.86 1.15
C HIS A 197 14.03 6.47 1.89
N ARG A 198 14.26 7.03 3.10
CA ARG A 198 13.19 7.61 3.92
C ARG A 198 12.57 8.86 3.30
N LEU A 199 13.34 9.64 2.54
CA LEU A 199 12.80 10.74 1.74
C LEU A 199 11.77 10.22 0.72
N MET A 200 12.12 9.18 -0.04
CA MET A 200 11.18 8.61 -1.02
C MET A 200 9.98 7.92 -0.34
N LYS A 201 10.19 7.32 0.85
CA LYS A 201 9.10 6.77 1.65
C LYS A 201 8.11 7.84 2.08
N SER A 202 8.57 8.92 2.69
CA SER A 202 7.67 9.96 3.17
C SER A 202 6.89 10.61 2.02
N LEU A 203 7.57 10.91 0.91
CA LEU A 203 6.92 11.50 -0.27
C LEU A 203 5.83 10.61 -0.88
N ARG A 204 5.94 9.27 -0.77
CA ARG A 204 5.01 8.32 -1.39
C ARG A 204 4.01 7.66 -0.44
N TRP A 205 4.34 7.47 0.83
CA TRP A 205 3.46 6.86 1.82
C TRP A 205 2.81 7.88 2.74
N ASP A 206 3.53 8.92 3.17
CA ASP A 206 2.95 9.89 4.11
C ASP A 206 1.90 10.80 3.46
N THR A 207 1.97 10.95 2.14
CA THR A 207 1.00 11.66 1.30
C THR A 207 -0.27 10.85 1.02
N VAL A 208 -0.28 9.54 1.31
CA VAL A 208 -1.47 8.69 1.16
C VAL A 208 -2.26 8.69 2.47
N HIS A 209 -3.47 9.25 2.42
CA HIS A 209 -4.33 9.41 3.59
C HIS A 209 -5.54 8.47 3.61
N GLN A 210 -5.83 7.80 2.50
CA GLN A 210 -6.96 6.88 2.36
C GLN A 210 -6.54 5.68 1.51
N ALA A 211 -7.11 4.51 1.81
CA ALA A 211 -6.90 3.32 1.00
C ALA A 211 -7.52 3.49 -0.39
N PRO A 212 -6.94 2.89 -1.45
CA PRO A 212 -7.54 2.91 -2.77
C PRO A 212 -8.95 2.32 -2.77
N PRO A 213 -9.91 2.90 -3.51
CA PRO A 213 -11.25 2.33 -3.63
C PRO A 213 -11.21 0.88 -4.15
N GLU A 214 -11.91 -0.01 -3.46
CA GLU A 214 -12.03 -1.42 -3.81
C GLU A 214 -13.43 -1.78 -4.34
N GLU A 215 -13.49 -2.80 -5.19
CA GLU A 215 -14.73 -3.46 -5.62
C GLU A 215 -15.09 -4.59 -4.64
N THR A 216 -16.29 -5.18 -4.77
CA THR A 216 -16.83 -6.20 -3.83
C THR A 216 -15.90 -7.42 -3.63
N SER A 217 -14.95 -7.65 -4.54
CA SER A 217 -13.96 -8.74 -4.47
C SER A 217 -12.61 -8.33 -3.86
N GLY A 218 -12.44 -7.10 -3.36
CA GLY A 218 -11.16 -6.57 -2.86
C GLY A 218 -10.18 -6.12 -3.95
N ASN A 219 -10.66 -6.05 -5.21
CA ASN A 219 -9.88 -5.57 -6.34
C ASN A 219 -9.95 -4.05 -6.42
N THR A 220 -8.79 -3.40 -6.52
CA THR A 220 -8.68 -1.98 -6.78
C THR A 220 -8.65 -1.71 -8.28
N ARG A 221 -8.89 -0.46 -8.66
CA ARG A 221 -8.76 -0.04 -10.07
C ARG A 221 -7.33 0.32 -10.46
N LEU A 222 -6.37 0.14 -9.55
CA LEU A 222 -4.97 0.48 -9.78
C LEU A 222 -4.34 -0.52 -10.75
N ALA A 223 -3.62 0.01 -11.75
CA ALA A 223 -2.90 -0.81 -12.70
C ALA A 223 -1.79 -1.61 -11.99
N PRO A 224 -1.65 -2.92 -12.29
CA PRO A 224 -0.61 -3.73 -11.68
C PRO A 224 0.80 -3.26 -12.12
N PRO A 225 1.84 -3.59 -11.34
CA PRO A 225 3.22 -3.42 -11.76
C PRO A 225 3.50 -4.13 -13.10
N ARG A 226 4.49 -3.63 -13.85
CA ARG A 226 4.87 -4.23 -15.13
C ARG A 226 5.22 -5.71 -14.95
N GLY A 227 4.76 -6.56 -15.88
CA GLY A 227 4.81 -8.01 -15.74
C GLY A 227 6.24 -8.60 -15.66
N ASP A 228 7.24 -7.89 -16.19
CA ASP A 228 8.65 -8.29 -16.16
C ASP A 228 9.33 -8.02 -14.81
N TYR A 229 8.85 -7.07 -14.01
CA TYR A 229 9.45 -6.69 -12.73
C TYR A 229 9.50 -7.84 -11.73
N ARG A 230 8.41 -8.62 -11.61
CA ARG A 230 8.37 -9.80 -10.72
C ARG A 230 9.45 -10.81 -11.07
N ALA A 231 9.62 -11.11 -12.36
CA ALA A 231 10.62 -12.05 -12.83
C ALA A 231 12.06 -11.55 -12.56
N GLN A 232 12.30 -10.25 -12.77
CA GLN A 232 13.60 -9.62 -12.51
C GLN A 232 13.97 -9.65 -11.03
N LEU A 233 13.06 -9.25 -10.13
CA LEU A 233 13.28 -9.26 -8.68
C LEU A 233 13.57 -10.68 -8.17
N LYS A 234 12.76 -11.66 -8.60
CA LYS A 234 12.96 -13.07 -8.24
C LYS A 234 14.31 -13.61 -8.72
N ARG A 235 14.73 -13.24 -9.92
CA ARG A 235 16.04 -13.62 -10.46
C ARG A 235 17.18 -13.06 -9.62
N LEU A 236 17.16 -11.75 -9.32
CA LEU A 236 18.20 -11.10 -8.52
C LEU A 236 18.28 -11.68 -7.10
N TYR A 237 17.13 -11.98 -6.49
CA TYR A 237 17.06 -12.65 -5.20
C TYR A 237 17.68 -14.05 -5.22
N LEU A 238 17.35 -14.89 -6.22
CA LEU A 238 17.92 -16.22 -6.36
C LEU A 238 19.43 -16.19 -6.64
N GLN A 239 19.90 -15.18 -7.37
CA GLN A 239 21.31 -14.95 -7.63
C GLN A 239 22.06 -14.35 -6.43
N GLN A 240 21.35 -13.98 -5.35
CA GLN A 240 21.90 -13.31 -4.18
C GLN A 240 22.62 -11.99 -4.53
N SER A 241 22.18 -11.32 -5.60
CA SER A 241 22.70 -10.02 -6.03
C SER A 241 22.04 -8.91 -5.20
N TRP A 242 22.42 -8.81 -3.92
CA TRP A 242 21.72 -7.97 -2.94
C TRP A 242 21.76 -6.48 -3.29
N THR A 243 22.90 -5.97 -3.75
CA THR A 243 23.05 -4.55 -4.10
C THR A 243 22.21 -4.17 -5.31
N GLU A 244 22.22 -4.99 -6.37
CA GLU A 244 21.38 -4.76 -7.55
C GLU A 244 19.89 -4.91 -7.23
N LEU A 245 19.54 -5.84 -6.33
CA LEU A 245 18.18 -6.00 -5.85
C LEU A 245 17.69 -4.74 -5.11
N LEU A 246 18.52 -4.15 -4.24
CA LEU A 246 18.19 -2.88 -3.56
C LEU A 246 17.92 -1.76 -4.58
N ASP A 247 18.85 -1.55 -5.51
CA ASP A 247 18.72 -0.51 -6.54
C ASP A 247 17.46 -0.70 -7.40
N GLN A 248 17.17 -1.94 -7.78
CA GLN A 248 16.01 -2.26 -8.60
C GLN A 248 14.70 -2.05 -7.85
N VAL A 249 14.64 -2.46 -6.58
CA VAL A 249 13.46 -2.23 -5.72
C VAL A 249 13.18 -0.75 -5.58
N GLU A 250 14.20 0.08 -5.32
CA GLU A 250 14.01 1.53 -5.17
C GLU A 250 13.54 2.21 -6.46
N ARG A 251 14.07 1.79 -7.62
CA ARG A 251 13.62 2.28 -8.92
C ARG A 251 12.16 1.95 -9.17
N ILE A 252 11.78 0.67 -9.02
CA ILE A 252 10.40 0.22 -9.20
C ILE A 252 9.47 0.93 -8.21
N TYR A 253 9.88 1.07 -6.95
CA TYR A 253 9.12 1.76 -5.91
C TYR A 253 8.84 3.22 -6.26
N ALA A 254 9.73 3.89 -6.99
CA ALA A 254 9.59 5.29 -7.38
C ALA A 254 8.69 5.51 -8.61
N GLU A 255 8.25 4.44 -9.30
CA GLU A 255 7.41 4.50 -10.49
C GLU A 255 5.92 4.40 -10.17
N GLY A 256 5.09 5.21 -10.84
CA GLY A 256 3.62 5.10 -10.84
C GLY A 256 3.01 4.83 -9.46
N VAL A 257 2.12 3.83 -9.39
CA VAL A 257 1.43 3.41 -8.17
C VAL A 257 2.13 2.26 -7.41
N ASN A 258 3.37 1.92 -7.79
CA ASN A 258 4.10 0.78 -7.20
C ASN A 258 4.45 0.96 -5.72
N HIS A 259 4.19 2.11 -5.11
CA HIS A 259 4.35 2.30 -3.66
C HIS A 259 3.35 1.47 -2.85
N PHE A 260 2.27 0.99 -3.46
CA PHE A 260 1.36 0.00 -2.88
C PHE A 260 1.83 -1.45 -3.04
N TRP A 261 2.89 -1.71 -3.82
CA TRP A 261 3.43 -3.05 -3.98
C TRP A 261 4.28 -3.43 -2.77
N LEU A 262 3.69 -4.17 -1.83
CA LEU A 262 4.30 -4.48 -0.54
C LEU A 262 5.39 -5.54 -0.65
N ASP A 263 5.37 -6.42 -1.67
CA ASP A 263 6.45 -7.39 -1.91
C ASP A 263 7.81 -6.70 -2.11
N LEU A 264 7.82 -5.46 -2.63
CA LEU A 264 9.04 -4.67 -2.74
C LEU A 264 9.70 -4.47 -1.37
N GLN A 265 8.91 -4.29 -0.31
CA GLN A 265 9.41 -4.10 1.05
C GLN A 265 10.01 -5.38 1.61
N TRP A 266 9.42 -6.52 1.27
CA TRP A 266 9.97 -7.82 1.62
C TRP A 266 11.34 -8.00 0.97
N TYR A 267 11.45 -7.83 -0.36
CA TYR A 267 12.72 -7.93 -1.07
C TYR A 267 13.78 -6.97 -0.53
N LEU A 268 13.37 -5.73 -0.23
CA LEU A 268 14.23 -4.72 0.37
C LEU A 268 14.78 -5.18 1.73
N CYS A 269 13.92 -5.68 2.62
CA CYS A 269 14.33 -6.17 3.93
C CYS A 269 15.25 -7.39 3.84
N GLN A 270 14.96 -8.32 2.91
CA GLN A 270 15.83 -9.47 2.68
C GLN A 270 17.22 -9.02 2.21
N ALA A 271 17.29 -8.10 1.24
CA ALA A 271 18.55 -7.61 0.72
C ALA A 271 19.36 -6.84 1.77
N LEU A 272 18.73 -5.93 2.52
CA LEU A 272 19.37 -5.19 3.61
C LEU A 272 19.94 -6.13 4.67
N SER A 273 19.17 -7.14 5.09
CA SER A 273 19.61 -8.11 6.12
C SER A 273 20.81 -8.97 5.71
N LYS A 274 21.21 -8.93 4.43
CA LYS A 274 22.38 -9.63 3.89
C LYS A 274 23.54 -8.68 3.54
N GLN A 275 23.38 -7.38 3.74
CA GLN A 275 24.46 -6.41 3.63
C GLN A 275 25.32 -6.38 4.89
N PRO A 276 26.59 -5.94 4.81
CA PRO A 276 27.44 -5.77 5.98
C PRO A 276 26.96 -4.60 6.86
N ALA A 277 27.30 -4.66 8.14
CA ALA A 277 27.04 -3.57 9.07
C ALA A 277 27.64 -2.24 8.57
N PRO A 278 26.93 -1.11 8.69
CA PRO A 278 25.69 -0.91 9.46
C PRO A 278 24.37 -1.10 8.67
N GLN A 279 24.43 -1.53 7.41
CA GLN A 279 23.26 -1.53 6.51
C GLN A 279 22.22 -2.62 6.86
N ASP A 280 22.68 -3.71 7.46
CA ASP A 280 21.83 -4.77 8.03
C ASP A 280 20.79 -4.23 9.01
N SER A 281 21.20 -3.33 9.91
CA SER A 281 20.33 -2.71 10.91
C SER A 281 19.21 -1.86 10.29
N TRP A 282 19.36 -1.41 9.03
CA TRP A 282 18.34 -0.62 8.36
C TRP A 282 17.12 -1.45 7.96
N ALA A 283 17.23 -2.79 7.90
CA ALA A 283 16.08 -3.67 7.69
C ALA A 283 15.02 -3.50 8.79
N ASP A 284 15.45 -3.28 10.04
CA ASP A 284 14.54 -3.02 11.16
C ASP A 284 13.85 -1.66 11.04
N ILE A 285 14.52 -0.66 10.47
CA ILE A 285 13.93 0.66 10.21
C ILE A 285 12.85 0.54 9.12
N VAL A 286 13.15 -0.15 8.02
CA VAL A 286 12.19 -0.38 6.94
C VAL A 286 10.95 -1.13 7.44
N LYS A 287 11.14 -2.17 8.28
CA LYS A 287 10.03 -2.90 8.92
C LYS A 287 9.15 -1.96 9.74
N ARG A 288 9.73 -1.09 10.56
CA ARG A 288 8.97 -0.10 11.36
C ARG A 288 8.25 0.93 10.49
N ASP A 289 8.90 1.43 9.44
CA ASP A 289 8.30 2.38 8.50
C ASP A 289 7.08 1.75 7.77
N LEU A 290 7.19 0.48 7.36
CA LEU A 290 6.05 -0.26 6.80
C LEU A 290 4.93 -0.48 7.83
N GLY A 291 5.28 -0.82 9.06
CA GLY A 291 4.31 -0.99 10.14
C GLY A 291 3.52 0.29 10.41
N MET A 292 4.18 1.46 10.46
CA MET A 292 3.51 2.76 10.61
C MET A 292 2.56 3.07 9.46
N PHE A 293 2.90 2.67 8.24
CA PHE A 293 2.06 2.87 7.06
C PHE A 293 0.80 2.00 7.12
N LEU A 294 0.92 0.72 7.45
CA LEU A 294 -0.22 -0.21 7.60
C LEU A 294 -1.10 0.14 8.81
N ASP A 295 -0.53 0.70 9.88
CA ASP A 295 -1.32 1.18 11.02
C ASP A 295 -2.25 2.34 10.65
N ARG A 296 -1.79 3.22 9.75
CA ARG A 296 -2.58 4.36 9.22
C ARG A 296 -3.66 3.89 8.24
N LEU A 297 -3.36 2.88 7.42
CA LEU A 297 -4.22 2.37 6.35
C LEU A 297 -4.44 0.86 6.52
N PRO A 298 -5.25 0.44 7.50
CA PRO A 298 -5.45 -0.98 7.81
C PRO A 298 -6.16 -1.71 6.66
N GLY A 299 -5.76 -2.96 6.40
CA GLY A 299 -6.34 -3.81 5.36
C GLY A 299 -5.73 -3.60 3.97
N LEU A 300 -4.76 -2.69 3.83
CA LEU A 300 -4.07 -2.44 2.57
C LEU A 300 -3.33 -3.69 2.07
N GLU A 301 -2.81 -4.50 2.98
CA GLU A 301 -2.15 -5.78 2.72
C GLU A 301 -3.07 -6.88 2.17
N LEU A 302 -4.39 -6.65 2.21
CA LEU A 302 -5.43 -7.56 1.70
C LEU A 302 -5.94 -7.14 0.31
N LEU A 303 -5.55 -5.97 -0.19
CA LEU A 303 -6.02 -5.44 -1.47
C LEU A 303 -5.33 -6.08 -2.67
N HIS A 304 -6.02 -6.01 -3.81
CA HIS A 304 -5.55 -6.55 -5.09
C HIS A 304 -5.50 -5.45 -6.17
N TRP A 305 -4.63 -5.63 -7.15
CA TRP A 305 -4.58 -4.83 -8.37
C TRP A 305 -5.80 -5.08 -9.27
N SER A 306 -5.93 -4.30 -10.34
CA SER A 306 -7.03 -4.46 -11.30
C SER A 306 -7.05 -5.81 -12.03
N ASP A 307 -5.91 -6.52 -12.08
CA ASP A 307 -5.80 -7.88 -12.66
C ASP A 307 -6.05 -9.00 -11.63
N GLY A 308 -6.37 -8.65 -10.38
CA GLY A 308 -6.59 -9.58 -9.27
C GLY A 308 -5.32 -10.07 -8.59
N ALA A 309 -4.11 -9.67 -9.04
CA ALA A 309 -2.90 -9.99 -8.30
C ALA A 309 -2.89 -9.22 -6.96
N PRO A 310 -2.37 -9.78 -5.86
CA PRO A 310 -2.38 -9.10 -4.57
C PRO A 310 -1.32 -8.00 -4.48
N PHE A 311 -1.51 -7.04 -3.58
CA PHE A 311 -0.48 -6.05 -3.20
C PHE A 311 0.66 -6.68 -2.40
N ALA A 312 0.34 -7.69 -1.59
CA ALA A 312 1.28 -8.54 -0.87
C ALA A 312 0.98 -10.01 -1.19
N ASP A 313 1.96 -10.73 -1.73
CA ASP A 313 1.86 -12.18 -1.89
C ASP A 313 1.79 -12.90 -0.53
N GLU A 314 1.47 -14.20 -0.55
CA GLU A 314 1.28 -14.99 0.67
C GLU A 314 2.52 -14.94 1.58
N ILE A 315 3.72 -15.05 0.98
CA ILE A 315 5.00 -14.99 1.70
C ILE A 315 5.17 -13.61 2.36
N THR A 316 4.87 -12.54 1.63
CA THR A 316 4.97 -11.17 2.13
C THR A 316 3.95 -10.91 3.23
N ARG A 317 2.73 -11.42 3.11
CA ARG A 317 1.68 -11.28 4.14
C ARG A 317 2.04 -12.02 5.42
N ASP A 318 2.54 -13.23 5.31
CA ASP A 318 3.03 -14.00 6.47
C ASP A 318 4.20 -13.27 7.14
N TRP A 319 5.13 -12.76 6.34
CA TRP A 319 6.24 -11.95 6.84
C TRP A 319 5.77 -10.66 7.52
N ILE A 320 4.79 -9.94 6.96
CA ILE A 320 4.20 -8.76 7.58
C ILE A 320 3.62 -9.13 8.96
N THR A 321 2.82 -10.20 9.00
CA THR A 321 2.16 -10.65 10.24
C THR A 321 3.16 -11.05 11.33
N GLN A 322 4.28 -11.67 10.95
CA GLN A 322 5.28 -12.18 11.91
C GLN A 322 6.34 -11.15 12.31
N HIS A 323 6.70 -10.23 11.41
CA HIS A 323 7.93 -9.44 11.55
C HIS A 323 7.75 -7.92 11.39
N VAL A 324 6.60 -7.47 10.88
CA VAL A 324 6.31 -6.04 10.72
C VAL A 324 5.40 -5.62 11.86
N THR A 325 6.00 -5.24 12.98
CA THR A 325 5.29 -4.61 14.09
C THR A 325 4.99 -3.16 13.73
N GLY A 326 3.70 -2.81 13.63
CA GLY A 326 3.24 -1.43 13.65
C GLY A 326 3.71 -0.70 14.91
N ASN A 327 3.79 0.63 14.86
CA ASN A 327 3.96 1.47 16.06
C ASN A 327 2.73 1.42 16.99
N ARG A 328 1.71 0.64 16.64
CA ARG A 328 0.80 0.07 17.62
C ARG A 328 1.61 -0.64 18.71
N ALA A 329 1.54 -0.09 19.93
CA ALA A 329 1.35 -0.98 21.08
C ALA A 329 0.28 -1.98 20.63
N GLN A 330 0.65 -3.27 20.57
CA GLN A 330 -0.19 -4.38 20.12
C GLN A 330 -1.65 -4.01 20.29
N GLN A 331 -2.35 -3.89 19.15
CA GLN A 331 -3.79 -3.68 19.07
C GLN A 331 -4.45 -4.27 20.31
N TRP A 332 -4.93 -3.41 21.21
CA TRP A 332 -5.28 -3.82 22.57
C TRP A 332 -6.19 -5.05 22.57
N LEU A 333 -5.61 -6.20 22.92
CA LEU A 333 -6.04 -6.88 24.13
C LEU A 333 -6.03 -5.85 25.28
N PRO A 334 -7.06 -5.80 26.13
CA PRO A 334 -7.31 -4.67 27.02
C PRO A 334 -6.10 -4.33 27.92
N ALA A 335 -5.78 -3.03 28.00
CA ALA A 335 -4.96 -2.28 28.97
C ALA A 335 -3.68 -2.89 29.56
N PRO A 336 -2.46 -2.29 29.38
CA PRO A 336 -1.37 -2.57 30.30
C PRO A 336 -1.68 -1.76 31.57
N LYS A 337 -2.37 -2.41 32.50
CA LYS A 337 -2.31 -2.03 33.90
C LYS A 337 -0.88 -2.26 34.40
N ALA A 338 -0.42 -1.30 35.19
CA ALA A 338 0.76 -1.29 36.06
C ALA A 338 1.96 -2.16 35.59
N VAL A 339 3.02 -1.46 35.14
CA VAL A 339 4.37 -2.01 34.91
C VAL A 339 4.73 -3.04 35.98
N PRO A 340 4.84 -4.35 35.64
CA PRO A 340 5.43 -5.30 36.55
C PRO A 340 6.93 -4.96 36.65
N THR A 341 7.44 -5.01 37.88
CA THR A 341 8.85 -4.86 38.19
C THR A 341 9.72 -5.71 37.27
N THR A 342 10.84 -5.15 36.81
CA THR A 342 11.78 -5.70 35.79
C THR A 342 12.21 -7.16 35.98
N ALA A 343 12.06 -7.74 37.17
CA ALA A 343 12.36 -9.14 37.46
C ALA A 343 11.26 -10.13 37.00
N ASP A 344 10.02 -9.68 36.80
CA ASP A 344 8.91 -10.57 36.48
C ASP A 344 8.64 -10.67 34.97
N THR A 345 8.97 -9.63 34.21
CA THR A 345 9.04 -9.65 32.75
C THR A 345 10.07 -10.68 32.26
N ASP A 346 11.14 -10.86 33.04
CA ASP A 346 12.22 -11.82 32.78
C ASP A 346 11.74 -13.29 32.84
N ILE A 347 10.76 -13.60 33.69
CA ILE A 347 10.22 -14.97 33.78
C ILE A 347 9.40 -15.29 32.54
N LEU A 348 8.45 -14.43 32.16
CA LEU A 348 7.58 -14.68 31.01
C LEU A 348 8.35 -14.71 29.68
N SER A 349 9.49 -14.03 29.56
CA SER A 349 10.36 -14.14 28.39
C SER A 349 11.00 -15.52 28.20
N LEU A 350 11.03 -16.38 29.22
CA LEU A 350 11.58 -17.74 29.12
C LEU A 350 10.70 -18.69 28.29
N GLU A 351 9.50 -18.26 27.89
CA GLU A 351 8.59 -19.08 27.10
C GLU A 351 9.21 -19.55 25.78
N SER A 352 9.88 -18.66 25.04
CA SER A 352 10.52 -19.01 23.77
C SER A 352 11.64 -20.04 23.94
N GLU A 353 12.45 -19.91 24.99
CA GLU A 353 13.53 -20.86 25.32
C GLU A 353 12.96 -22.21 25.74
N ALA A 354 11.90 -22.22 26.56
CA ALA A 354 11.25 -23.45 27.00
C ALA A 354 10.62 -24.21 25.83
N LEU A 355 10.02 -23.49 24.86
CA LEU A 355 9.50 -24.08 23.62
C LEU A 355 10.64 -24.64 22.76
N ALA A 356 11.72 -23.88 22.53
CA ALA A 356 12.88 -24.36 21.79
C ALA A 356 13.52 -25.62 22.42
N GLN A 357 13.52 -25.70 23.75
CA GLN A 357 14.00 -26.87 24.48
C GLN A 357 13.02 -28.06 24.39
N ALA A 358 11.72 -27.80 24.39
CA ALA A 358 10.71 -28.85 24.21
C ALA A 358 10.77 -29.44 22.80
N ASP A 359 11.03 -28.61 21.77
CA ASP A 359 11.22 -29.05 20.39
C ASP A 359 12.48 -29.90 20.20
N SER A 360 13.57 -29.57 20.90
CA SER A 360 14.87 -30.23 20.73
C SER A 360 15.08 -31.45 21.62
N ALA A 361 14.65 -31.40 22.89
CA ALA A 361 14.94 -32.41 23.90
C ALA A 361 13.68 -33.04 24.52
N GLY A 362 12.49 -32.59 24.12
CA GLY A 362 11.22 -33.08 24.61
C GLY A 362 10.65 -32.29 25.79
N VAL A 363 9.33 -32.35 25.94
CA VAL A 363 8.54 -31.57 26.91
C VAL A 363 8.98 -31.80 28.35
N GLU A 364 9.33 -33.03 28.70
CA GLU A 364 9.73 -33.38 30.07
C GLU A 364 11.05 -32.70 30.46
N VAL A 365 11.96 -32.55 29.51
CA VAL A 365 13.24 -31.84 29.71
C VAL A 365 13.02 -30.35 29.84
N ALA A 366 12.15 -29.75 29.02
CA ALA A 366 11.79 -28.34 29.14
C ALA A 366 11.10 -28.01 30.47
N LEU A 367 10.19 -28.87 30.92
CA LEU A 367 9.53 -28.72 32.23
C LEU A 367 10.50 -28.90 33.39
N ALA A 368 11.43 -29.86 33.30
CA ALA A 368 12.47 -30.04 34.30
C ALA A 368 13.43 -28.84 34.34
N TRP A 369 13.77 -28.27 33.20
CA TRP A 369 14.60 -27.07 33.10
C TRP A 369 13.92 -25.85 33.72
N LEU A 370 12.63 -25.63 33.44
CA LEU A 370 11.84 -24.60 34.09
C LEU A 370 11.79 -24.82 35.61
N ALA A 371 11.56 -26.06 36.06
CA ALA A 371 11.51 -26.40 37.49
C ALA A 371 12.86 -26.26 38.22
N ALA A 372 13.98 -26.40 37.51
CA ALA A 372 15.33 -26.35 38.07
C ALA A 372 15.90 -24.93 38.19
N ARG A 373 15.11 -23.89 37.88
CA ARG A 373 15.58 -22.49 37.94
C ARG A 373 15.93 -22.09 39.38
N PRO A 374 17.19 -21.68 39.64
CA PRO A 374 17.52 -21.02 40.90
C PRO A 374 16.87 -19.63 40.91
N ASP A 375 16.56 -19.10 42.09
CA ASP A 375 16.12 -17.71 42.33
C ASP A 375 14.62 -17.38 42.22
N MET A 376 13.74 -18.29 42.62
CA MET A 376 12.32 -17.94 42.84
C MET A 376 12.09 -17.31 44.22
N GLN A 377 12.33 -16.01 44.34
CA GLN A 377 12.29 -15.30 45.62
C GLN A 377 10.86 -14.96 46.06
N THR A 378 9.90 -14.81 45.14
CA THR A 378 8.53 -14.36 45.46
C THR A 378 7.45 -15.41 45.14
N GLY A 379 6.29 -15.30 45.79
CA GLY A 379 5.11 -16.13 45.48
C GLY A 379 4.59 -15.90 44.07
N ARG A 380 4.63 -14.65 43.59
CA ARG A 380 4.22 -14.27 42.23
C ARG A 380 5.12 -14.91 41.16
N GLN A 381 6.44 -14.88 41.35
CA GLN A 381 7.39 -15.50 40.43
C GLN A 381 7.12 -17.01 40.30
N ARG A 382 6.91 -17.71 41.41
CA ARG A 382 6.55 -19.14 41.43
C ARG A 382 5.25 -19.42 40.67
N TRP A 383 4.27 -18.55 40.80
CA TRP A 383 3.00 -18.64 40.08
C TRP A 383 3.21 -18.47 38.56
N LEU A 384 3.98 -17.47 38.13
CA LEU A 384 4.29 -17.22 36.71
C LEU A 384 5.07 -18.37 36.05
N LEU A 385 6.04 -18.96 36.75
CA LEU A 385 6.77 -20.12 36.22
C LEU A 385 5.85 -21.33 36.02
N ARG A 386 4.93 -21.58 36.97
CA ARG A 386 3.93 -22.65 36.83
C ARG A 386 2.97 -22.39 35.68
N LEU A 387 2.62 -21.13 35.43
CA LEU A 387 1.85 -20.75 34.24
C LEU A 387 2.60 -21.10 32.95
N LEU A 388 3.91 -20.79 32.86
CA LEU A 388 4.73 -21.18 31.70
C LEU A 388 4.79 -22.69 31.52
N MET A 389 4.99 -23.45 32.60
CA MET A 389 4.94 -24.92 32.56
C MET A 389 3.59 -25.42 32.02
N ALA A 390 2.48 -24.78 32.41
CA ALA A 390 1.16 -25.11 31.89
C ALA A 390 1.02 -24.78 30.39
N ARG A 391 1.54 -23.63 29.91
CA ARG A 391 1.54 -23.25 28.49
C ARG A 391 2.30 -24.26 27.63
N VAL A 392 3.52 -24.63 28.06
CA VAL A 392 4.34 -25.64 27.37
C VAL A 392 3.64 -27.00 27.38
N ALA A 393 3.09 -27.44 28.52
CA ALA A 393 2.35 -28.70 28.59
C ALA A 393 1.11 -28.72 27.67
N GLU A 394 0.38 -27.60 27.57
CA GLU A 394 -0.77 -27.45 26.68
C GLU A 394 -0.34 -27.57 25.20
N GLN A 395 0.71 -26.84 24.80
CA GLN A 395 1.16 -26.76 23.41
C GLN A 395 1.62 -28.10 22.84
N TYR A 396 2.30 -28.93 23.66
CA TYR A 396 2.77 -30.25 23.24
C TYR A 396 1.79 -31.39 23.60
N GLY A 397 0.52 -31.07 23.84
CA GLY A 397 -0.54 -32.06 23.96
C GLY A 397 -0.59 -32.86 25.27
N LYS A 398 0.20 -32.50 26.30
CA LYS A 398 0.14 -33.09 27.65
C LYS A 398 -1.07 -32.50 28.42
N SER A 399 -2.27 -32.75 27.90
CA SER A 399 -3.53 -32.08 28.30
C SER A 399 -3.91 -32.30 29.77
N ASP A 400 -3.73 -33.51 30.32
CA ASP A 400 -4.05 -33.78 31.72
C ASP A 400 -3.11 -33.02 32.67
N LEU A 401 -1.81 -32.96 32.36
CA LEU A 401 -0.83 -32.21 33.15
C LEU A 401 -1.16 -30.71 33.14
N ALA A 402 -1.38 -30.14 31.96
CA ALA A 402 -1.77 -28.74 31.81
C ALA A 402 -3.05 -28.42 32.60
N MET A 403 -4.05 -29.30 32.56
CA MET A 403 -5.30 -29.13 33.30
C MET A 403 -5.08 -29.12 34.82
N HIS A 404 -4.19 -29.96 35.35
CA HIS A 404 -3.90 -29.97 36.80
C HIS A 404 -3.12 -28.73 37.23
N LEU A 405 -2.15 -28.28 36.44
CA LEU A 405 -1.41 -27.04 36.70
C LEU A 405 -2.34 -25.83 36.67
N LEU A 406 -3.19 -25.71 35.64
CA LEU A 406 -4.13 -24.59 35.51
C LEU A 406 -5.20 -24.61 36.62
N ALA A 407 -5.64 -25.78 37.09
CA ALA A 407 -6.58 -25.87 38.22
C ALA A 407 -5.95 -25.41 39.55
N GLU A 408 -4.65 -25.69 39.77
CA GLU A 408 -3.92 -25.18 40.94
C GLU A 408 -3.70 -23.66 40.85
N LEU A 409 -3.35 -23.16 39.66
CA LEU A 409 -3.21 -21.73 39.39
C LEU A 409 -4.53 -20.98 39.59
N ASP A 410 -5.67 -21.55 39.19
CA ASP A 410 -7.00 -20.97 39.37
C ASP A 410 -7.38 -20.88 40.86
N ALA A 411 -7.13 -21.94 41.63
CA ALA A 411 -7.41 -21.98 43.07
C ALA A 411 -6.54 -20.98 43.85
N THR A 412 -5.25 -20.87 43.50
CA THR A 412 -4.34 -19.89 44.11
C THR A 412 -4.69 -18.46 43.70
N ALA A 413 -5.12 -18.26 42.44
CA ALA A 413 -5.60 -16.96 41.95
C ALA A 413 -6.84 -16.48 42.72
N GLN A 414 -7.78 -17.37 43.03
CA GLN A 414 -8.95 -17.07 43.86
C GLN A 414 -8.57 -16.73 45.30
N HIS A 415 -7.66 -17.50 45.91
CA HIS A 415 -7.22 -17.28 47.29
C HIS A 415 -6.54 -15.91 47.48
N HIS A 416 -5.81 -15.45 46.47
CA HIS A 416 -5.08 -14.18 46.47
C HIS A 416 -5.82 -13.04 45.77
N ALA A 417 -7.11 -13.21 45.45
CA ALA A 417 -7.96 -12.21 44.78
C ALA A 417 -7.31 -11.58 43.53
N LEU A 418 -6.69 -12.41 42.67
CA LEU A 418 -6.03 -11.96 41.43
C LEU A 418 -6.99 -11.28 40.45
N ASP A 419 -8.29 -11.51 40.57
CA ASP A 419 -9.33 -10.77 39.84
C ASP A 419 -9.29 -9.25 40.07
N ALA A 420 -8.88 -8.80 41.26
CA ALA A 420 -8.81 -7.37 41.57
C ALA A 420 -7.51 -6.69 41.11
N TRP A 421 -6.38 -7.41 41.11
CA TRP A 421 -5.06 -6.81 40.88
C TRP A 421 -4.35 -7.28 39.59
N GLU A 422 -4.58 -8.51 39.12
CA GLU A 422 -4.05 -9.07 37.86
C GLU A 422 -5.12 -9.83 37.06
N PRO A 423 -6.19 -9.12 36.61
CA PRO A 423 -7.33 -9.74 35.95
C PRO A 423 -6.94 -10.46 34.65
N GLU A 424 -5.92 -9.98 33.93
CA GLU A 424 -5.47 -10.55 32.65
C GLU A 424 -4.88 -11.96 32.80
N LEU A 425 -3.97 -12.15 33.75
CA LEU A 425 -3.35 -13.45 34.02
C LEU A 425 -4.37 -14.44 34.59
N ASN A 426 -5.29 -13.95 35.43
CA ASN A 426 -6.40 -14.75 35.94
C ASN A 426 -7.36 -15.18 34.81
N PHE A 427 -7.68 -14.26 33.89
CA PHE A 427 -8.49 -14.54 32.71
C PHE A 427 -7.82 -15.60 31.84
N GLU A 428 -6.52 -15.48 31.57
CA GLU A 428 -5.77 -16.45 30.76
C GLU A 428 -5.84 -17.88 31.35
N VAL A 429 -5.58 -18.03 32.66
CA VAL A 429 -5.62 -19.33 33.33
C VAL A 429 -7.00 -19.96 33.19
N LYS A 430 -8.06 -19.20 33.47
CA LYS A 430 -9.45 -19.66 33.35
C LYS A 430 -9.83 -20.03 31.90
N ALA A 431 -9.40 -19.22 30.92
CA ALA A 431 -9.70 -19.46 29.50
C ALA A 431 -9.00 -20.72 28.97
N ARG A 432 -7.73 -20.95 29.34
CA ARG A 432 -7.00 -22.18 28.99
C ARG A 432 -7.60 -23.41 29.67
N LEU A 433 -7.97 -23.29 30.95
CA LEU A 433 -8.62 -24.37 31.67
C LEU A 433 -9.98 -24.73 31.04
N LEU A 434 -10.77 -23.73 30.67
CA LEU A 434 -12.04 -23.89 29.96
C LEU A 434 -11.87 -24.67 28.65
N LYS A 435 -10.88 -24.29 27.83
CA LYS A 435 -10.53 -24.96 26.57
C LYS A 435 -10.21 -26.44 26.79
N LEU A 436 -9.35 -26.76 27.75
CA LEU A 436 -8.97 -28.14 28.06
C LEU A 436 -10.13 -28.98 28.61
N LEU A 437 -11.00 -28.39 29.43
CA LEU A 437 -12.20 -29.06 29.94
C LEU A 437 -13.20 -29.37 28.82
N ARG A 438 -13.40 -28.44 27.87
CA ARG A 438 -14.22 -28.67 26.66
C ARG A 438 -13.67 -29.82 25.82
N LEU A 439 -12.36 -29.84 25.58
CA LEU A 439 -11.69 -30.93 24.85
C LEU A 439 -11.82 -32.28 25.56
N LYS A 440 -11.75 -32.31 26.90
CA LYS A 440 -11.94 -33.53 27.69
C LYS A 440 -13.39 -34.02 27.67
N ALA A 441 -14.37 -33.11 27.77
CA ALA A 441 -15.79 -33.43 27.68
C ALA A 441 -16.20 -34.00 26.32
N GLN A 442 -15.48 -33.66 25.24
CA GLN A 442 -15.67 -34.26 23.91
C GLN A 442 -15.12 -35.69 23.81
N ARG A 443 -14.11 -36.04 24.62
CA ARG A 443 -13.41 -37.34 24.54
C ARG A 443 -13.93 -38.38 25.53
N THR A 444 -14.60 -37.98 26.61
CA THR A 444 -14.99 -38.88 27.71
C THR A 444 -16.43 -38.63 28.16
N ASP A 445 -17.32 -39.59 27.95
CA ASP A 445 -18.76 -39.45 28.30
C ASP A 445 -19.08 -39.71 29.78
N ALA A 446 -18.21 -40.40 30.53
CA ALA A 446 -18.49 -40.83 31.90
C ALA A 446 -18.63 -39.68 32.93
N ASP A 447 -18.01 -38.53 32.68
CA ASP A 447 -17.97 -37.37 33.60
C ASP A 447 -18.61 -36.09 33.02
N LYS A 448 -19.38 -36.23 31.93
CA LYS A 448 -19.99 -35.10 31.21
C LYS A 448 -20.74 -34.09 32.10
N PRO A 449 -21.62 -34.50 33.04
CA PRO A 449 -22.38 -33.52 33.84
C PRO A 449 -21.51 -32.74 34.84
N SER A 450 -20.45 -33.32 35.39
CA SER A 450 -19.54 -32.63 36.31
C SER A 450 -18.64 -31.64 35.55
N LEU A 451 -18.18 -32.03 34.36
CA LEU A 451 -17.42 -31.17 33.45
C LEU A 451 -18.26 -29.98 32.96
N THR A 452 -19.51 -30.19 32.55
CA THR A 452 -20.41 -29.11 32.11
C THR A 452 -20.63 -28.06 33.19
N ARG A 453 -20.91 -28.48 34.44
CA ARG A 453 -21.04 -27.52 35.57
C ARG A 453 -19.77 -26.70 35.79
N ARG A 454 -18.60 -27.32 35.65
CA ARG A 454 -17.31 -26.64 35.83
C ARG A 454 -17.03 -25.67 34.67
N THR A 455 -17.39 -26.04 33.44
CA THR A 455 -17.33 -25.18 32.25
C THR A 455 -18.25 -23.96 32.40
N GLU A 456 -19.49 -24.14 32.85
CA GLU A 456 -20.43 -23.04 33.09
C GLU A 456 -19.93 -22.08 34.18
N ALA A 457 -19.40 -22.61 35.29
CA ALA A 457 -18.82 -21.80 36.36
C ALA A 457 -17.61 -20.97 35.89
N LEU A 458 -16.75 -21.56 35.05
CA LEU A 458 -15.60 -20.84 34.47
C LEU A 458 -16.03 -19.76 33.47
N LEU A 459 -17.05 -20.03 32.64
CA LEU A 459 -17.61 -19.02 31.73
C LEU A 459 -18.20 -17.84 32.51
N ALA A 460 -18.98 -18.10 33.56
CA ALA A 460 -19.52 -17.04 34.41
C ALA A 460 -18.40 -16.21 35.05
N ALA A 461 -17.33 -16.85 35.52
CA ALA A 461 -16.17 -16.16 36.09
C ALA A 461 -15.39 -15.34 35.04
N LEU A 462 -15.24 -15.84 33.81
CA LEU A 462 -14.61 -15.10 32.71
C LEU A 462 -15.42 -13.86 32.32
N VAL A 463 -16.75 -13.99 32.21
CA VAL A 463 -17.66 -12.87 31.94
C VAL A 463 -17.60 -11.82 33.05
N ALA A 464 -17.44 -12.24 34.31
CA ALA A 464 -17.29 -11.32 35.43
C ALA A 464 -15.96 -10.53 35.41
N ILE A 465 -14.89 -11.12 34.89
CA ILE A 465 -13.57 -10.47 34.77
C ILE A 465 -13.56 -9.51 33.58
N ASP A 466 -13.95 -10.01 32.39
CA ASP A 466 -14.02 -9.22 31.17
C ASP A 466 -15.12 -9.74 30.23
N PRO A 467 -16.28 -9.07 30.16
CA PRO A 467 -17.40 -9.51 29.33
C PRO A 467 -17.11 -9.39 27.82
N VAL A 468 -16.21 -8.49 27.40
CA VAL A 468 -15.87 -8.29 25.99
C VAL A 468 -15.00 -9.44 25.49
N SER A 469 -13.95 -9.78 26.25
CA SER A 469 -13.08 -10.91 25.92
C SER A 469 -13.80 -12.26 26.07
N ALA A 470 -14.70 -12.39 27.05
CA ALA A 470 -15.47 -13.61 27.26
C ALA A 470 -16.50 -13.87 26.16
N ALA A 471 -17.00 -12.84 25.45
CA ALA A 471 -17.99 -13.00 24.39
C ALA A 471 -17.52 -13.95 23.27
N VAL A 472 -16.22 -13.97 22.97
CA VAL A 472 -15.61 -14.88 21.97
C VAL A 472 -15.62 -16.34 22.45
N LEU A 473 -15.62 -16.57 23.76
CA LEU A 473 -15.58 -17.90 24.37
C LEU A 473 -16.97 -18.50 24.64
N CYS A 474 -18.02 -17.67 24.59
CA CYS A 474 -19.42 -18.05 24.80
C CYS A 474 -20.10 -18.69 23.56
N GLY A 475 -19.40 -18.76 22.43
CA GLY A 475 -19.84 -19.41 21.19
C GLY A 475 -19.63 -20.92 21.15
#